data_AF-B8FL25-F1
#
_entry.id   AF-B8FL25-F1
#
_cell.length_a   1.000
_cell.length_b   1.000
_cell.length_c   1.000
_cell.angle_alpha   90.00
_cell.angle_beta   90.00
_cell.angle_gamma   90.00
#
_symmetry.space_group_name_H-M   'P 1'
#
loop_
_entity.id
_entity.type
_entity.pdbx_description
1 polymer ?
#
loop_
_entity_poly.entity_id
_entity_poly.type
_entity_poly.pdbx_seq_one_letter_code
_entity_poly.pdbx_strand_id
1 'polypeptide(L)'
;MEVKEAIRKRKSIRRFTDQPVSKEDLRSILELAAWAPSAENTQPWEFFVLGGEVLDKIREANVEKVRNFELPPEEMHYILVERPKGSVYRERQIEIGKALFELMDIPREDKVKRAAWMERGFRYFEAPAAIIIAAEMSLPLQQTFLDVGAVMQNICLAAADKGLYTCIENQGVTYADVVKKHAGIPESKRLVAAIAIGYPDWDFPANKVESKREPIDNVITWCGM
;
A
#
# COMPACT_ATOMS: atom_id res chain seq x y z
N MET A 1 4.44 -10.46 19.72
CA MET A 1 5.23 -9.21 19.59
C MET A 1 4.55 -8.12 20.41
N GLU A 2 5.31 -7.22 21.04
CA GLU A 2 4.68 -6.07 21.72
C GLU A 2 4.24 -5.00 20.71
N VAL A 3 3.14 -4.29 20.99
CA VAL A 3 2.58 -3.26 20.10
C VAL A 3 3.61 -2.19 19.71
N LYS A 4 4.41 -1.72 20.68
CA LYS A 4 5.46 -0.71 20.44
C LYS A 4 6.51 -1.18 19.42
N GLU A 5 6.80 -2.48 19.43
CA GLU A 5 7.77 -3.10 18.56
C GLU A 5 7.19 -3.24 17.15
N ALA A 6 5.95 -3.71 17.02
CA ALA A 6 5.24 -3.78 15.74
C ALA A 6 5.16 -2.40 15.06
N ILE A 7 4.81 -1.35 15.83
CA ILE A 7 4.72 0.03 15.31
C ILE A 7 6.06 0.51 14.75
N ARG A 8 7.18 0.23 15.44
CA ARG A 8 8.52 0.67 15.03
C ARG A 8 9.12 -0.19 13.91
N LYS A 9 8.91 -1.51 13.96
CA LYS A 9 9.47 -2.46 12.98
C LYS A 9 8.75 -2.42 11.64
N ARG A 10 7.43 -2.18 11.64
CA ARG A 10 6.65 -2.16 10.40
C ARG A 10 7.13 -1.03 9.48
N LYS A 11 7.47 -1.41 8.24
CA LYS A 11 7.94 -0.52 7.17
C LYS A 11 7.45 -1.04 5.82
N SER A 12 7.40 -0.16 4.82
CA SER A 12 7.02 -0.52 3.45
C SER A 12 8.08 -1.39 2.79
N ILE A 13 7.77 -2.67 2.62
CA ILE A 13 8.64 -3.65 1.95
C ILE A 13 8.35 -3.66 0.44
N ARG A 14 9.40 -3.50 -0.37
CA ARG A 14 9.32 -3.29 -1.83
C ARG A 14 9.92 -4.44 -2.63
N ARG A 15 10.21 -5.54 -1.94
CA ARG A 15 10.55 -6.86 -2.49
C ARG A 15 10.22 -7.91 -1.45
N PHE A 16 9.56 -8.96 -1.87
CA PHE A 16 9.24 -10.11 -1.03
C PHE A 16 9.94 -11.35 -1.58
N THR A 17 10.13 -12.35 -0.74
CA THR A 17 10.55 -13.69 -1.15
C THR A 17 9.38 -14.44 -1.80
N ASP A 18 9.66 -15.55 -2.48
CA ASP A 18 8.63 -16.42 -3.09
C ASP A 18 7.88 -17.30 -2.07
N GLN A 19 8.24 -17.22 -0.78
CA GLN A 19 7.56 -17.99 0.26
C GLN A 19 6.08 -17.61 0.32
N PRO A 20 5.14 -18.55 0.16
CA PRO A 20 3.72 -18.26 0.19
C PRO A 20 3.26 -17.83 1.58
N VAL A 21 2.24 -16.96 1.64
CA VAL A 21 1.53 -16.64 2.87
C VAL A 21 0.35 -17.59 3.02
N SER A 22 0.20 -18.21 4.18
CA SER A 22 -0.90 -19.16 4.42
C SER A 22 -2.26 -18.44 4.47
N LYS A 23 -3.32 -19.11 4.02
CA LYS A 23 -4.70 -18.59 4.15
C LYS A 23 -5.10 -18.41 5.62
N GLU A 24 -4.57 -19.24 6.51
CA GLU A 24 -4.80 -19.16 7.95
C GLU A 24 -4.20 -17.88 8.54
N ASP A 25 -2.96 -17.55 8.17
CA ASP A 25 -2.32 -16.31 8.60
C ASP A 25 -3.05 -15.09 8.06
N LEU A 26 -3.41 -15.09 6.77
CA LEU A 26 -4.18 -14.00 6.16
C LEU A 26 -5.54 -13.81 6.86
N ARG A 27 -6.26 -14.89 7.14
CA ARG A 27 -7.52 -14.84 7.90
C ARG A 27 -7.29 -14.25 9.29
N SER A 28 -6.33 -14.79 10.04
CA SER A 28 -6.02 -14.35 11.41
C SER A 28 -5.62 -12.87 11.46
N ILE A 29 -4.86 -12.38 10.46
CA ILE A 29 -4.51 -10.96 10.33
C ILE A 29 -5.75 -10.10 10.11
N LEU A 30 -6.64 -10.50 9.19
CA LEU A 30 -7.84 -9.74 8.85
C LEU A 30 -8.86 -9.74 9.99
N GLU A 31 -9.02 -10.87 10.69
CA GLU A 31 -9.86 -10.98 11.89
C GLU A 31 -9.37 -10.03 12.99
N LEU A 32 -8.08 -10.01 13.26
CA LEU A 32 -7.51 -9.08 14.24
C LEU A 32 -7.63 -7.62 13.76
N ALA A 33 -7.43 -7.38 12.46
CA ALA A 33 -7.49 -6.02 11.92
C ALA A 33 -8.89 -5.42 11.99
N ALA A 34 -9.94 -6.23 11.79
CA ALA A 34 -11.33 -5.83 11.82
C ALA A 34 -11.80 -5.29 13.18
N TRP A 35 -11.00 -5.44 14.24
CA TRP A 35 -11.22 -4.73 15.52
C TRP A 35 -10.91 -3.22 15.46
N ALA A 36 -10.50 -2.70 14.30
CA ALA A 36 -10.40 -1.27 14.09
C ALA A 36 -11.73 -0.56 14.39
N PRO A 37 -11.71 0.65 15.00
CA PRO A 37 -12.91 1.44 15.13
C PRO A 37 -13.34 1.99 13.77
N SER A 38 -14.63 2.28 13.65
CA SER A 38 -15.20 3.04 12.53
C SER A 38 -16.33 3.93 13.04
N ALA A 39 -16.65 5.02 12.34
CA ALA A 39 -17.80 5.84 12.69
C ALA A 39 -19.07 4.98 12.78
N GLU A 40 -19.82 5.15 13.88
CA GLU A 40 -21.06 4.42 14.17
C GLU A 40 -20.91 2.88 14.07
N ASN A 41 -19.69 2.36 14.19
CA ASN A 41 -19.35 0.95 14.01
C ASN A 41 -19.80 0.36 12.65
N THR A 42 -19.84 1.20 11.60
CA THR A 42 -20.26 0.82 10.25
C THR A 42 -19.38 -0.25 9.58
N GLN A 43 -18.11 -0.38 9.98
CA GLN A 43 -17.16 -1.38 9.48
C GLN A 43 -17.17 -1.48 7.94
N PRO A 44 -16.92 -0.36 7.22
CA PRO A 44 -17.24 -0.24 5.79
C PRO A 44 -16.31 -1.04 4.87
N TRP A 45 -15.31 -1.73 5.42
CA TRP A 45 -14.27 -2.42 4.67
C TRP A 45 -14.71 -3.81 4.21
N GLU A 46 -14.35 -4.13 2.97
CA GLU A 46 -14.37 -5.47 2.41
C GLU A 46 -12.99 -5.83 1.89
N PHE A 47 -12.55 -7.05 2.18
CA PHE A 47 -11.21 -7.52 1.83
C PHE A 47 -11.26 -8.53 0.69
N PHE A 48 -10.59 -8.21 -0.40
CA PHE A 48 -10.35 -9.14 -1.50
C PHE A 48 -8.88 -9.56 -1.45
N VAL A 49 -8.65 -10.82 -1.07
CA VAL A 49 -7.30 -11.39 -0.93
C VAL A 49 -6.90 -12.06 -2.23
N LEU A 50 -5.87 -11.50 -2.87
CA LEU A 50 -5.35 -11.91 -4.17
C LEU A 50 -4.09 -12.75 -4.00
N GLY A 51 -3.96 -13.80 -4.81
CA GLY A 51 -2.77 -14.63 -4.91
C GLY A 51 -2.83 -15.53 -6.14
N GLY A 52 -1.71 -16.17 -6.47
CA GLY A 52 -1.59 -17.05 -7.64
C GLY A 52 -2.02 -16.36 -8.95
N GLU A 53 -2.66 -17.13 -9.83
CA GLU A 53 -3.00 -16.72 -11.20
C GLU A 53 -3.83 -15.41 -11.27
N VAL A 54 -4.71 -15.15 -10.29
CA VAL A 54 -5.49 -13.91 -10.26
C VAL A 54 -4.59 -12.69 -10.08
N LEU A 55 -3.65 -12.77 -9.14
CA LEU A 55 -2.70 -11.68 -8.90
C LEU A 55 -1.76 -11.50 -10.09
N ASP A 56 -1.31 -12.60 -10.71
CA ASP A 56 -0.42 -12.55 -11.86
C ASP A 56 -1.07 -11.89 -13.08
N LYS A 57 -2.33 -12.22 -13.39
CA LYS A 57 -3.10 -11.55 -14.46
C LYS A 57 -3.27 -10.06 -14.21
N ILE A 58 -3.52 -9.65 -12.96
CA ILE A 58 -3.66 -8.24 -12.61
C ILE A 58 -2.32 -7.52 -12.81
N ARG A 59 -1.19 -8.11 -12.41
CA ARG A 59 0.14 -7.53 -12.60
C ARG A 59 0.45 -7.30 -14.07
N GLU A 60 0.21 -8.32 -14.89
CA GLU A 60 0.46 -8.26 -16.33
C GLU A 60 -0.36 -7.14 -16.98
N ALA A 61 -1.67 -7.11 -16.74
CA ALA A 61 -2.56 -6.11 -17.29
C ALA A 61 -2.26 -4.69 -16.77
N ASN A 62 -1.92 -4.53 -15.48
CA ASN A 62 -1.51 -3.23 -14.94
C ASN A 62 -0.24 -2.73 -15.64
N VAL A 63 0.78 -3.59 -15.79
CA VAL A 63 2.04 -3.21 -16.44
C VAL A 63 1.84 -2.87 -17.91
N GLU A 64 0.99 -3.62 -18.61
CA GLU A 64 0.63 -3.32 -20.00
C GLU A 64 0.06 -1.90 -20.12
N LYS A 65 -0.93 -1.56 -19.28
CA LYS A 65 -1.50 -0.20 -19.25
C LYS A 65 -0.48 0.88 -18.94
N VAL A 66 0.44 0.65 -17.99
CA VAL A 66 1.55 1.60 -17.69
C VAL A 66 2.40 1.83 -18.93
N ARG A 67 2.82 0.75 -19.60
CA ARG A 67 3.71 0.81 -20.77
C ARG A 67 3.05 1.46 -21.98
N ASN A 68 1.73 1.34 -22.09
CA ASN A 68 0.92 2.00 -23.10
C ASN A 68 0.56 3.45 -22.74
N PHE A 69 1.00 3.96 -21.59
CA PHE A 69 0.65 5.29 -21.07
C PHE A 69 -0.85 5.50 -20.92
N GLU A 70 -1.61 4.43 -20.65
CA GLU A 70 -3.04 4.52 -20.43
C GLU A 70 -3.34 5.24 -19.12
N LEU A 71 -4.27 6.19 -19.18
CA LEU A 71 -4.76 6.88 -18.00
C LEU A 71 -5.61 5.92 -17.16
N PRO A 72 -5.52 6.01 -15.81
CA PRO A 72 -6.41 5.26 -14.95
C PRO A 72 -7.86 5.74 -15.09
N PRO A 73 -8.85 4.93 -14.67
CA PRO A 73 -10.24 5.36 -14.55
C PRO A 73 -10.36 6.68 -13.77
N GLU A 74 -11.36 7.51 -14.12
CA GLU A 74 -11.56 8.84 -13.53
C GLU A 74 -11.66 8.80 -12.00
N GLU A 75 -12.30 7.76 -11.45
CA GLU A 75 -12.41 7.53 -10.01
C GLU A 75 -11.06 7.43 -9.28
N MET A 76 -9.98 7.12 -10.00
CA MET A 76 -8.62 6.98 -9.45
C MET A 76 -7.73 8.20 -9.72
N HIS A 77 -8.21 9.26 -10.39
CA HIS A 77 -7.40 10.44 -10.73
C HIS A 77 -6.86 11.19 -9.51
N TYR A 78 -7.49 11.04 -8.33
CA TYR A 78 -6.98 11.61 -7.08
C TYR A 78 -5.57 11.10 -6.70
N ILE A 79 -5.17 9.92 -7.17
CA ILE A 79 -3.82 9.36 -6.96
C ILE A 79 -2.77 10.15 -7.74
N LEU A 80 -3.15 10.75 -8.87
CA LEU A 80 -2.26 11.50 -9.76
C LEU A 80 -1.96 12.92 -9.23
N VAL A 81 -2.68 13.36 -8.19
CA VAL A 81 -2.51 14.70 -7.60
C VAL A 81 -1.14 14.83 -6.95
N GLU A 82 -0.30 15.68 -7.55
CA GLU A 82 1.04 15.97 -7.02
C GLU A 82 0.98 16.72 -5.69
N ARG A 83 2.00 16.53 -4.86
CA ARG A 83 2.19 17.36 -3.67
C ARG A 83 2.56 18.78 -4.09
N PRO A 84 2.05 19.83 -3.42
CA PRO A 84 2.30 21.21 -3.80
C PRO A 84 3.80 21.53 -3.92
N LYS A 85 4.20 22.20 -5.00
CA LYS A 85 5.59 22.59 -5.24
C LYS A 85 6.05 23.55 -4.12
N GLY A 86 7.27 23.34 -3.62
CA GLY A 86 7.85 24.15 -2.54
C GLY A 86 7.26 23.89 -1.15
N SER A 87 6.38 22.88 -0.99
CA SER A 87 5.86 22.52 0.33
C SER A 87 6.75 21.49 1.04
N VAL A 88 6.72 21.52 2.38
CA VAL A 88 7.37 20.51 3.23
C VAL A 88 6.92 19.08 2.89
N TYR A 89 5.69 18.90 2.42
CA TYR A 89 5.17 17.59 2.00
C TYR A 89 5.87 17.05 0.74
N ARG A 90 6.16 17.94 -0.21
CA ARG A 90 6.91 17.58 -1.41
C ARG A 90 8.39 17.32 -1.10
N GLU A 91 8.97 18.07 -0.17
CA GLU A 91 10.33 17.83 0.33
C GLU A 91 10.47 16.44 0.95
N ARG A 92 9.60 16.10 1.93
CA ARG A 92 9.55 14.77 2.56
C ARG A 92 9.38 13.65 1.53
N GLN A 93 8.54 13.85 0.50
CA GLN A 93 8.35 12.90 -0.59
C GLN A 93 9.63 12.71 -1.43
N ILE A 94 10.35 13.79 -1.72
CA ILE A 94 11.62 13.74 -2.46
C ILE A 94 12.69 13.04 -1.64
N GLU A 95 12.79 13.30 -0.34
CA GLU A 95 13.80 12.71 0.55
C GLU A 95 13.73 11.19 0.57
N ILE A 96 12.54 10.62 0.79
CA ILE A 96 12.38 9.15 0.78
C ILE A 96 12.69 8.57 -0.61
N GLY A 97 12.34 9.29 -1.68
CA GLY A 97 12.70 8.91 -3.04
C GLY A 97 14.22 8.87 -3.25
N LYS A 98 14.95 9.89 -2.81
CA LYS A 98 16.41 9.94 -2.88
C LYS A 98 17.06 8.76 -2.14
N ALA A 99 16.64 8.51 -0.90
CA ALA A 99 17.16 7.40 -0.10
C ALA A 99 16.93 6.02 -0.76
N LEU A 100 15.75 5.81 -1.35
CA LEU A 100 15.45 4.59 -2.10
C LEU A 100 16.36 4.43 -3.33
N PHE A 101 16.51 5.49 -4.12
CA PHE A 101 17.29 5.44 -5.35
C PHE A 101 18.80 5.37 -5.11
N GLU A 102 19.29 5.93 -4.02
CA GLU A 102 20.67 5.77 -3.56
C GLU A 102 20.97 4.32 -3.20
N LEU A 103 20.11 3.69 -2.37
CA LEU A 103 20.26 2.27 -2.01
C LEU A 103 20.20 1.32 -3.21
N MET A 104 19.38 1.67 -4.20
CA MET A 104 19.17 0.85 -5.40
C MET A 104 20.18 1.12 -6.52
N ASP A 105 21.11 2.06 -6.35
CA ASP A 105 22.00 2.54 -7.41
C ASP A 105 21.24 2.91 -8.70
N ILE A 106 20.24 3.79 -8.54
CA ILE A 106 19.39 4.31 -9.63
C ILE A 106 19.66 5.81 -9.80
N PRO A 107 20.56 6.20 -10.71
CA PRO A 107 20.81 7.61 -11.02
C PRO A 107 19.55 8.35 -11.49
N ARG A 108 19.55 9.68 -11.42
CA ARG A 108 18.36 10.49 -11.77
C ARG A 108 18.09 10.51 -13.26
N GLU A 109 19.17 10.44 -14.03
CA GLU A 109 19.26 10.46 -15.48
C GLU A 109 18.96 9.09 -16.11
N ASP A 110 19.07 7.99 -15.35
CA ASP A 110 18.77 6.64 -15.82
C ASP A 110 17.26 6.39 -15.90
N LYS A 111 16.66 6.89 -17.00
CA LYS A 111 15.22 6.78 -17.25
C LYS A 111 14.73 5.33 -17.28
N VAL A 112 15.58 4.38 -17.72
CA VAL A 112 15.22 2.96 -17.84
C VAL A 112 15.06 2.35 -16.45
N LYS A 113 16.07 2.49 -15.58
CA LYS A 113 15.96 2.01 -14.19
C LYS A 113 14.83 2.72 -13.42
N ARG A 114 14.59 4.00 -13.69
CA ARG A 114 13.49 4.78 -13.08
C ARG A 114 12.11 4.26 -13.48
N ALA A 115 11.91 3.96 -14.76
CA ALA A 115 10.67 3.35 -15.25
C ALA A 115 10.49 1.95 -14.67
N ALA A 116 11.53 1.11 -14.69
CA ALA A 116 11.49 -0.22 -14.09
C ALA A 116 11.15 -0.19 -12.59
N TRP A 117 11.70 0.78 -11.84
CA TRP A 117 11.34 0.98 -10.44
C TRP A 117 9.87 1.33 -10.25
N MET A 118 9.34 2.24 -11.08
CA MET A 118 7.93 2.63 -11.04
C MET A 118 7.00 1.43 -11.28
N GLU A 119 7.31 0.58 -12.26
CA GLU A 119 6.54 -0.62 -12.59
C GLU A 119 6.40 -1.59 -11.41
N ARG A 120 7.35 -1.60 -10.45
CA ARG A 120 7.32 -2.53 -9.32
C ARG A 120 6.06 -2.41 -8.47
N GLY A 121 5.55 -1.20 -8.24
CA GLY A 121 4.31 -1.03 -7.47
C GLY A 121 3.09 -1.58 -8.22
N PHE A 122 3.03 -1.40 -9.54
CA PHE A 122 1.97 -2.02 -10.36
C PHE A 122 2.04 -3.56 -10.39
N ARG A 123 3.18 -4.12 -9.97
CA ARG A 123 3.40 -5.56 -9.77
C ARG A 123 3.20 -6.02 -8.32
N TYR A 124 2.70 -5.16 -7.43
CA TYR A 124 2.61 -5.41 -5.98
C TYR A 124 3.95 -5.79 -5.36
N PHE A 125 5.04 -5.20 -5.87
CA PHE A 125 6.41 -5.48 -5.47
C PHE A 125 6.80 -6.98 -5.49
N GLU A 126 6.10 -7.74 -6.35
CA GLU A 126 6.23 -9.20 -6.47
C GLU A 126 5.90 -9.96 -5.18
N ALA A 127 4.99 -9.42 -4.35
CA ALA A 127 4.50 -10.09 -3.15
C ALA A 127 3.74 -11.39 -3.45
N PRO A 128 3.88 -12.47 -2.66
CA PRO A 128 3.11 -13.70 -2.86
C PRO A 128 1.58 -13.51 -2.73
N ALA A 129 1.14 -12.48 -2.01
CA ALA A 129 -0.26 -12.12 -1.88
C ALA A 129 -0.47 -10.59 -1.82
N ALA A 130 -1.68 -10.15 -2.13
CA ALA A 130 -2.12 -8.77 -1.95
C ALA A 130 -3.51 -8.73 -1.32
N ILE A 131 -3.80 -7.70 -0.52
CA ILE A 131 -5.11 -7.44 0.06
C ILE A 131 -5.63 -6.15 -0.57
N ILE A 132 -6.72 -6.24 -1.32
CA ILE A 132 -7.46 -5.06 -1.79
C ILE A 132 -8.52 -4.74 -0.76
N ILE A 133 -8.54 -3.50 -0.28
CA ILE A 133 -9.60 -2.99 0.57
C ILE A 133 -10.56 -2.20 -0.31
N ALA A 134 -11.82 -2.62 -0.31
CA ALA A 134 -12.90 -1.95 -0.98
C ALA A 134 -13.99 -1.53 0.02
N ALA A 135 -14.88 -0.64 -0.43
CA ALA A 135 -16.05 -0.22 0.33
C ALA A 135 -17.19 0.12 -0.64
N GLU A 136 -18.43 0.13 -0.16
CA GLU A 136 -19.59 0.53 -0.97
C GLU A 136 -19.46 1.98 -1.47
N MET A 137 -19.72 2.21 -2.76
CA MET A 137 -19.64 3.54 -3.37
C MET A 137 -20.67 4.53 -2.80
N SER A 138 -21.79 4.01 -2.25
CA SER A 138 -22.86 4.79 -1.63
C SER A 138 -22.45 5.43 -0.30
N LEU A 139 -21.35 4.96 0.31
CA LEU A 139 -20.86 5.50 1.57
C LEU A 139 -20.14 6.85 1.39
N PRO A 140 -20.23 7.76 2.38
CA PRO A 140 -19.49 9.01 2.37
C PRO A 140 -17.98 8.77 2.21
N LEU A 141 -17.38 9.40 1.21
CA LEU A 141 -15.99 9.13 0.80
C LEU A 141 -14.99 9.44 1.92
N GLN A 142 -15.11 10.63 2.53
CA GLN A 142 -14.16 11.09 3.55
C GLN A 142 -14.18 10.20 4.79
N GLN A 143 -15.37 9.81 5.25
CA GLN A 143 -15.53 8.94 6.42
C GLN A 143 -14.99 7.54 6.12
N THR A 144 -15.35 6.98 4.96
CA THR A 144 -14.85 5.68 4.50
C THR A 144 -13.32 5.63 4.50
N PHE A 145 -12.65 6.69 4.02
CA PHE A 145 -11.18 6.74 4.02
C PHE A 145 -10.57 6.78 5.43
N LEU A 146 -11.20 7.47 6.37
CA LEU A 146 -10.75 7.49 7.76
C LEU A 146 -10.86 6.10 8.40
N ASP A 147 -12.02 5.46 8.24
CA ASP A 147 -12.31 4.13 8.80
C ASP A 147 -11.42 3.06 8.15
N VAL A 148 -11.26 3.09 6.83
CA VAL A 148 -10.34 2.19 6.11
C VAL A 148 -8.88 2.43 6.51
N GLY A 149 -8.50 3.68 6.78
CA GLY A 149 -7.17 4.02 7.28
C GLY A 149 -6.82 3.30 8.59
N ALA A 150 -7.79 3.19 9.51
CA ALA A 150 -7.62 2.51 10.78
C ALA A 150 -7.39 0.99 10.58
N VAL A 151 -8.25 0.31 9.83
CA VAL A 151 -8.11 -1.13 9.57
C VAL A 151 -6.86 -1.46 8.77
N MET A 152 -6.50 -0.62 7.79
CA MET A 152 -5.28 -0.77 6.99
C MET A 152 -4.02 -0.75 7.87
N GLN A 153 -3.97 0.13 8.86
CA GLN A 153 -2.85 0.16 9.80
C GLN A 153 -2.84 -1.07 10.71
N ASN A 154 -4.00 -1.53 11.19
CA ASN A 154 -4.08 -2.76 11.97
C ASN A 154 -3.61 -3.98 11.18
N ILE A 155 -3.96 -4.11 9.88
CA ILE A 155 -3.45 -5.19 9.01
C ILE A 155 -1.93 -5.22 9.04
N CYS A 156 -1.28 -4.06 8.91
CA CYS A 156 0.16 -4.00 8.88
C CYS A 156 0.82 -4.35 10.23
N LEU A 157 0.18 -4.00 11.35
CA LEU A 157 0.68 -4.34 12.69
C LEU A 157 0.47 -5.82 13.01
N ALA A 158 -0.71 -6.37 12.66
CA ALA A 158 -1.03 -7.79 12.83
C ALA A 158 -0.13 -8.70 11.97
N ALA A 159 0.20 -8.26 10.75
CA ALA A 159 1.16 -8.97 9.90
C ALA A 159 2.55 -9.09 10.56
N ALA A 160 3.02 -8.02 11.21
CA ALA A 160 4.34 -7.99 11.84
C ALA A 160 4.48 -9.04 12.96
N ASP A 161 3.41 -9.31 13.71
CA ASP A 161 3.39 -10.33 14.77
C ASP A 161 3.66 -11.75 14.24
N LYS A 162 3.30 -12.00 12.97
CA LYS A 162 3.52 -13.27 12.27
C LYS A 162 4.81 -13.31 11.46
N GLY A 163 5.68 -12.30 11.60
CA GLY A 163 6.90 -12.17 10.80
C GLY A 163 6.66 -11.76 9.34
N LEU A 164 5.42 -11.40 8.99
CA LEU A 164 5.05 -10.89 7.67
C LEU A 164 5.20 -9.37 7.64
N TYR A 165 5.47 -8.86 6.45
CA TYR A 165 5.58 -7.42 6.21
C TYR A 165 4.65 -7.00 5.09
N THR A 166 4.39 -5.70 5.02
CA THR A 166 3.44 -5.12 4.09
C THR A 166 4.00 -3.92 3.34
N CYS A 167 3.37 -3.59 2.22
CA CYS A 167 3.46 -2.27 1.61
C CYS A 167 2.06 -1.81 1.21
N ILE A 168 1.59 -0.76 1.87
CA ILE A 168 0.41 -0.01 1.43
C ILE A 168 0.79 0.74 0.15
N GLU A 169 0.02 0.56 -0.91
CA GLU A 169 0.28 1.22 -2.17
C GLU A 169 -0.98 1.56 -2.96
N ASN A 170 -0.99 2.77 -3.50
CA ASN A 170 -2.04 3.21 -4.42
C ASN A 170 -1.83 2.64 -5.83
N GLN A 171 -0.59 2.27 -6.20
CA GLN A 171 -0.28 1.72 -7.53
C GLN A 171 -1.04 0.41 -7.79
N GLY A 172 -1.23 -0.41 -6.76
CA GLY A 172 -2.02 -1.63 -6.82
C GLY A 172 -3.53 -1.44 -7.02
N VAL A 173 -4.06 -0.22 -6.94
CA VAL A 173 -5.48 0.09 -7.25
C VAL A 173 -5.64 1.12 -8.37
N THR A 174 -4.54 1.64 -8.93
CA THR A 174 -4.57 2.67 -9.99
C THR A 174 -5.45 2.29 -11.18
N TYR A 175 -5.32 1.05 -11.67
CA TYR A 175 -6.18 0.51 -12.73
C TYR A 175 -7.29 -0.32 -12.09
N ALA A 176 -8.23 0.37 -11.43
CA ALA A 176 -9.31 -0.25 -10.68
C ALA A 176 -10.19 -1.17 -11.56
N ASP A 177 -10.36 -0.83 -12.84
CA ASP A 177 -11.04 -1.65 -13.84
C ASP A 177 -10.40 -3.03 -14.01
N VAL A 178 -9.07 -3.09 -14.06
CA VAL A 178 -8.31 -4.34 -14.15
C VAL A 178 -8.51 -5.18 -12.88
N VAL A 179 -8.32 -4.56 -11.72
CA VAL A 179 -8.45 -5.24 -10.43
C VAL A 179 -9.86 -5.79 -10.25
N LYS A 180 -10.89 -4.98 -10.51
CA LYS A 180 -12.30 -5.40 -10.40
C LYS A 180 -12.61 -6.57 -11.32
N LYS A 181 -12.22 -6.47 -12.59
CA LYS A 181 -12.44 -7.53 -13.59
C LYS A 181 -11.84 -8.87 -13.18
N HIS A 182 -10.57 -8.88 -12.78
CA HIS A 182 -9.85 -10.14 -12.53
C HIS A 182 -10.16 -10.73 -11.14
N ALA A 183 -10.45 -9.89 -10.14
CA ALA A 183 -10.79 -10.35 -8.80
C ALA A 183 -12.31 -10.55 -8.59
N GLY A 184 -13.14 -10.24 -9.60
CA GLY A 184 -14.60 -10.36 -9.51
C GLY A 184 -15.23 -9.37 -8.53
N ILE A 185 -14.63 -8.18 -8.37
CA ILE A 185 -15.14 -7.14 -7.47
C ILE A 185 -16.29 -6.41 -8.18
N PRO A 186 -17.48 -6.29 -7.57
CA PRO A 186 -18.60 -5.58 -8.18
C PRO A 186 -18.30 -4.10 -8.43
N GLU A 187 -18.89 -3.54 -9.49
CA GLU A 187 -18.76 -2.10 -9.80
C GLU A 187 -19.33 -1.18 -8.71
N SER A 188 -20.24 -1.70 -7.86
CA SER A 188 -20.75 -0.96 -6.70
C SER A 188 -19.68 -0.68 -5.63
N LYS A 189 -18.51 -1.33 -5.73
CA LYS A 189 -17.41 -1.18 -4.78
C LYS A 189 -16.39 -0.16 -5.28
N ARG A 190 -16.02 0.77 -4.40
CA ARG A 190 -14.86 1.64 -4.54
C ARG A 190 -13.63 0.92 -4.02
N LEU A 191 -12.56 0.86 -4.81
CA LEU A 191 -11.26 0.42 -4.31
C LEU A 191 -10.60 1.56 -3.55
N VAL A 192 -10.18 1.31 -2.30
CA VAL A 192 -9.59 2.34 -1.43
C VAL A 192 -8.08 2.21 -1.39
N ALA A 193 -7.55 1.00 -1.21
CA ALA A 193 -6.11 0.75 -1.13
C ALA A 193 -5.77 -0.70 -1.50
N ALA A 194 -4.53 -0.91 -1.93
CA ALA A 194 -3.91 -2.22 -1.98
C ALA A 194 -2.81 -2.35 -0.91
N ILE A 195 -2.67 -3.55 -0.37
CA ILE A 195 -1.60 -3.92 0.55
C ILE A 195 -0.90 -5.16 -0.01
N ALA A 196 0.30 -4.99 -0.54
CA ALA A 196 1.19 -6.11 -0.83
C ALA A 196 1.66 -6.74 0.49
N ILE A 197 1.64 -8.07 0.62
CA ILE A 197 1.98 -8.78 1.86
C ILE A 197 2.80 -10.05 1.60
N GLY A 198 3.81 -10.28 2.43
CA GLY A 198 4.66 -11.46 2.34
C GLY A 198 5.86 -11.40 3.28
N TYR A 199 6.79 -12.34 3.08
CA TYR A 199 8.07 -12.33 3.78
C TYR A 199 9.06 -11.40 3.06
N PRO A 200 9.73 -10.50 3.79
CA PRO A 200 10.66 -9.54 3.19
C PRO A 200 11.92 -10.23 2.66
N ASP A 201 12.33 -9.84 1.46
CA ASP A 201 13.67 -10.15 0.94
C ASP A 201 14.66 -9.11 1.46
N TRP A 202 15.39 -9.43 2.52
CA TRP A 202 16.31 -8.49 3.16
C TRP A 202 17.58 -8.19 2.36
N ASP A 203 17.88 -9.01 1.34
CA ASP A 203 19.02 -8.78 0.46
C ASP A 203 18.71 -7.69 -0.57
N PHE A 204 17.42 -7.45 -0.86
CA PHE A 204 17.00 -6.37 -1.74
C PHE A 204 17.28 -4.98 -1.13
N PRO A 205 18.12 -4.12 -1.75
CA PRO A 205 18.61 -2.90 -1.10
C PRO A 205 17.52 -1.92 -0.65
N ALA A 206 16.46 -1.72 -1.43
CA ALA A 206 15.38 -0.81 -1.05
C ALA A 206 14.65 -1.22 0.25
N ASN A 207 14.70 -2.51 0.62
CA ASN A 207 14.12 -2.97 1.88
C ASN A 207 14.94 -2.52 3.09
N LYS A 208 16.15 -1.99 2.91
CA LYS A 208 16.98 -1.42 3.98
C LYS A 208 16.67 0.06 4.23
N VAL A 209 15.82 0.70 3.41
CA VAL A 209 15.48 2.11 3.59
C VAL A 209 14.88 2.38 4.97
N GLU A 210 15.33 3.46 5.59
CA GLU A 210 14.78 3.97 6.84
C GLU A 210 14.10 5.31 6.56
N SER A 211 12.79 5.37 6.83
CA SER A 211 12.03 6.60 6.69
C SER A 211 12.17 7.46 7.93
N LYS A 212 12.46 8.75 7.77
CA LYS A 212 12.44 9.71 8.88
C LYS A 212 11.00 10.00 9.32
N ARG A 213 10.87 10.52 10.54
CA ARG A 213 9.64 11.13 11.05
C ARG A 213 9.98 12.52 11.52
N GLU A 214 9.00 13.41 11.42
CA GLU A 214 9.12 14.75 11.99
C GLU A 214 9.31 14.65 13.51
N PRO A 215 10.18 15.48 14.10
CA PRO A 215 10.20 15.68 15.55
C PRO A 215 8.79 15.97 16.05
N ILE A 216 8.40 15.32 17.14
CA ILE A 216 7.01 15.38 17.61
C ILE A 216 6.60 16.81 18.00
N ASP A 217 7.53 17.60 18.53
CA ASP A 217 7.31 18.99 18.91
C ASP A 217 6.98 19.92 17.72
N ASN A 218 7.28 19.50 16.48
CA ASN A 218 6.91 20.25 15.28
C ASN A 218 5.45 20.01 14.84
N VAL A 219 4.81 18.95 15.35
CA VAL A 219 3.47 18.52 14.93
C VAL A 219 2.48 18.41 16.09
N ILE A 220 2.91 18.77 17.30
CA ILE A 220 2.03 18.91 18.46
C ILE A 220 1.97 20.38 18.86
N THR A 221 0.74 20.86 19.08
CA THR A 221 0.48 22.10 19.81
C THR A 221 -0.21 21.74 21.10
N TRP A 222 0.44 21.98 22.24
CA TRP A 222 -0.16 21.81 23.55
C TRP A 222 -1.06 23.01 23.86
N CYS A 223 -2.35 22.76 24.10
CA CYS A 223 -3.32 23.79 24.42
C CYS A 223 -3.90 23.50 25.81
N GLY A 224 -3.46 24.25 26.82
CA GLY A 224 -3.91 24.07 28.21
C GLY A 224 -3.28 22.87 28.94
N MET A 225 -2.19 22.33 28.41
CA MET A 225 -1.34 21.29 29.02
C MET A 225 0.12 21.73 28.92
#